data_AF-A0A2T3Z4L4-F1
#
_entry.id   AF-A0A2T3Z4L4-F1
#
_cell.length_a   1.000
_cell.length_b   1.000
_cell.length_c   1.000
_cell.angle_alpha   90.00
_cell.angle_beta   90.00
_cell.angle_gamma   90.00
#
_symmetry.space_group_name_H-M   'P 1'
#
loop_
_entity.id
_entity.type
_entity.pdbx_description
1 polymer ?
#
loop_
_entity_poly.entity_id
_entity_poly.type
_entity_poly.pdbx_seq_one_letter_code
_entity_poly.pdbx_strand_id
1 'polypeptide(L)'
;MDGPHRYSADVASAVFENLQDQHQWASLEILSIPGLSRPMIRGLPPRLLYLHPDDQIAALAYEKSAGTRAQHDAEFEWVLAVHLAEKWTLSNFAAVMDALPDDRKGAKRIVLAALHNDSTVVYYIVQEGMIKPRQN
;
A
#
# COMPACT_ATOMS: atom_id res chain seq x y z
N MET A 1 9.34 -14.06 25.92
CA MET A 1 9.24 -14.67 24.58
C MET A 1 8.70 -13.58 23.68
N ASP A 2 9.58 -12.64 23.25
CA ASP A 2 9.16 -11.34 22.70
C ASP A 2 9.86 -10.99 21.37
N GLY A 3 10.61 -11.92 20.79
CA GLY A 3 11.44 -11.72 19.60
C GLY A 3 10.67 -11.37 18.31
N PRO A 4 9.64 -12.13 17.89
CA PRO A 4 9.03 -11.95 16.57
C PRO A 4 8.16 -10.69 16.46
N HIS A 5 7.48 -10.29 17.54
CA HIS A 5 6.68 -9.06 17.56
C HIS A 5 7.57 -7.81 17.55
N ARG A 6 8.68 -7.84 18.29
CA ARG A 6 9.67 -6.75 18.30
C ARG A 6 10.30 -6.56 16.93
N TYR A 7 10.70 -7.64 16.27
CA TYR A 7 11.24 -7.58 14.91
C TYR A 7 10.29 -6.93 13.90
N SER A 8 9.00 -7.31 13.93
CA SER A 8 8.01 -6.71 13.02
C SER A 8 7.77 -5.23 13.30
N ALA A 9 7.86 -4.80 14.57
CA ALA A 9 7.77 -3.39 14.93
C ALA A 9 9.00 -2.59 14.48
N ASP A 10 10.19 -3.18 14.55
CA ASP A 10 11.44 -2.57 14.07
C ASP A 10 11.39 -2.37 12.54
N VAL A 11 10.94 -3.39 11.78
CA VAL A 11 10.73 -3.29 10.33
C VAL A 11 9.71 -2.22 9.97
N ALA A 12 8.59 -2.15 10.70
CA ALA A 12 7.57 -1.12 10.50
C ALA A 12 8.12 0.29 10.78
N SER A 13 8.94 0.45 11.82
CA SER A 13 9.54 1.74 12.17
C SER A 13 10.53 2.21 11.10
N ALA A 14 11.39 1.32 10.59
CA ALA A 14 12.33 1.66 9.52
C ALA A 14 11.60 2.06 8.22
N VAL A 15 10.54 1.35 7.85
CA VAL A 15 9.71 1.71 6.69
C VAL A 15 8.97 3.03 6.93
N PHE A 16 8.47 3.27 8.13
CA PHE A 16 7.80 4.52 8.50
C PHE A 16 8.73 5.73 8.31
N GLU A 17 9.95 5.67 8.83
CA GLU A 17 10.96 6.72 8.67
C GLU A 17 11.30 6.92 7.19
N ASN A 18 11.45 5.83 6.42
CA ASN A 18 11.69 5.93 4.98
C ASN A 18 10.54 6.62 4.23
N LEU A 19 9.29 6.28 4.55
CA LEU A 19 8.10 6.92 3.98
C LEU A 19 8.05 8.42 4.31
N GLN A 20 8.34 8.78 5.56
CA GLN A 20 8.32 10.16 6.03
C GLN A 20 9.43 10.99 5.39
N ASP A 21 10.68 10.55 5.53
CA ASP A 21 11.84 11.40 5.28
C ASP A 21 12.31 11.36 3.82
N GLN A 22 12.14 10.21 3.14
CA GLN A 22 12.59 10.05 1.75
C GLN A 22 11.46 10.16 0.74
N HIS A 23 10.25 9.74 1.11
CA HIS A 23 9.08 9.78 0.23
C HIS A 23 8.08 10.88 0.57
N GLN A 24 8.32 11.66 1.62
CA GLN A 24 7.52 12.83 2.01
C GLN A 24 6.03 12.49 2.23
N TRP A 25 5.77 11.30 2.76
CA TRP A 25 4.41 10.95 3.18
C TRP A 25 4.02 11.76 4.41
N ALA A 26 2.75 12.16 4.46
CA ALA A 26 2.17 12.91 5.56
C ALA A 26 1.16 12.05 6.33
N SER A 27 0.77 12.51 7.51
CA SER A 27 -0.28 11.87 8.33
C SER A 27 -0.02 10.38 8.57
N LEU A 28 1.25 10.02 8.76
CA LEU A 28 1.70 8.65 8.99
C LEU A 28 1.38 8.20 10.41
N GLU A 29 0.87 6.98 10.55
CA GLU A 29 0.58 6.35 11.83
C GLU A 29 0.86 4.83 11.75
N ILE A 30 1.43 4.26 12.82
CA ILE A 30 1.58 2.81 12.98
C ILE A 30 0.39 2.31 13.80
N LEU A 31 -0.40 1.41 13.21
CA LEU A 31 -1.65 0.91 13.75
C LEU A 31 -1.61 -0.60 13.95
N SER A 32 -2.01 -1.05 15.14
CA SER A 32 -2.26 -2.46 15.43
C SER A 32 -3.68 -2.81 15.01
N ILE A 33 -3.83 -3.62 13.96
CA ILE A 33 -5.14 -4.03 13.45
C ILE A 33 -5.58 -5.31 14.16
N PRO A 34 -6.80 -5.36 14.74
CA PRO A 34 -7.33 -6.57 15.35
C PRO A 34 -7.30 -7.75 14.37
N GLY A 35 -6.78 -8.89 14.81
CA GLY A 35 -6.63 -10.09 13.98
C GLY A 35 -5.29 -10.19 13.24
N LEU A 36 -4.49 -9.13 13.20
CA LEU A 36 -3.13 -9.17 12.65
C LEU A 36 -2.09 -9.26 13.77
N SER A 37 -1.06 -10.08 13.55
CA SER A 37 0.05 -10.28 14.50
C SER A 37 1.15 -9.22 14.39
N ARG A 38 1.04 -8.34 13.38
CA ARG A 38 1.98 -7.27 13.08
C ARG A 38 1.26 -5.96 12.79
N PRO A 39 1.92 -4.82 13.06
CA PRO A 39 1.33 -3.53 12.78
C PRO A 39 1.28 -3.23 11.28
N MET A 40 0.36 -2.34 10.92
CA MET A 40 0.24 -1.72 9.61
C MET A 40 0.62 -0.24 9.72
N ILE A 41 1.12 0.35 8.64
CA ILE A 41 1.31 1.80 8.56
C ILE A 41 0.16 2.38 7.74
N ARG A 42 -0.45 3.47 8.21
CA ARG A 42 -1.43 4.25 7.44
C ARG A 42 -0.84 5.63 7.17
N GLY A 43 -0.96 6.14 5.94
CA GLY A 43 -0.44 7.47 5.63
C GLY A 43 -0.95 8.02 4.30
N LEU A 44 -0.63 9.30 4.05
CA LEU A 44 -1.01 10.01 2.83
C LEU A 44 0.25 10.26 1.98
N PRO A 45 0.36 9.66 0.78
CA PRO A 45 1.46 9.91 -0.15
C PRO A 45 1.38 11.34 -0.73
N PRO A 46 2.50 11.90 -1.24
CA PRO A 46 2.51 13.25 -1.84
C PRO A 46 1.71 13.36 -3.14
N ARG A 47 1.36 12.22 -3.76
CA ARG A 47 0.55 12.10 -4.98
C ARG A 47 -0.14 10.74 -5.01
N LEU A 48 -1.20 10.63 -5.81
CA LEU A 48 -1.85 9.34 -6.06
C LEU A 48 -0.82 8.31 -6.58
N LEU A 49 -0.71 7.17 -5.89
CA LEU A 49 0.30 6.14 -6.21
C LEU A 49 -0.10 5.27 -7.40
N TYR A 50 -1.40 5.01 -7.54
CA TYR A 50 -1.93 4.16 -8.59
C TYR A 50 -3.32 4.60 -9.02
N LEU A 51 -3.49 4.66 -10.33
CA LEU A 51 -4.76 4.89 -11.00
C LEU A 51 -5.07 3.65 -11.82
N HIS A 52 -6.22 3.02 -11.54
CA HIS A 52 -6.61 1.81 -12.25
C HIS A 52 -6.73 2.08 -13.76
N PRO A 53 -6.35 1.13 -14.64
CA PRO A 53 -6.42 1.35 -16.09
C PRO A 53 -7.80 1.75 -16.63
N ASP A 54 -8.87 1.31 -15.99
CA ASP A 54 -10.23 1.68 -16.39
C ASP A 54 -10.56 3.12 -15.98
N ASP A 55 -10.06 3.57 -14.83
CA ASP A 55 -10.19 4.97 -14.38
C ASP A 55 -9.36 5.89 -15.26
N GLN A 56 -8.22 5.43 -15.78
CA GLN A 56 -7.43 6.17 -16.78
C GLN A 56 -8.24 6.40 -18.07
N ILE A 57 -8.97 5.38 -18.54
CA ILE A 57 -9.83 5.52 -19.73
C ILE A 57 -10.97 6.52 -19.45
N ALA A 58 -11.62 6.39 -18.30
CA ALA A 58 -12.69 7.29 -17.89
C ALA A 58 -12.19 8.74 -17.77
N ALA A 59 -11.01 8.95 -17.17
CA ALA A 59 -10.37 10.27 -17.07
C ALA A 59 -10.07 10.88 -18.44
N LEU A 60 -9.58 10.09 -19.40
CA LEU A 60 -9.35 10.54 -20.78
C LEU A 60 -10.65 10.87 -21.51
N ALA A 61 -11.71 10.10 -21.29
CA ALA A 61 -13.04 10.37 -21.87
C ALA A 61 -13.66 11.64 -21.28
N TYR A 62 -13.46 11.88 -19.98
CA TYR A 62 -13.86 13.12 -19.32
C TYR A 62 -13.09 14.32 -19.86
N GLU A 63 -11.76 14.24 -19.96
CA GLU A 63 -10.94 15.34 -20.50
C GLU A 63 -11.35 15.72 -21.93
N LYS A 64 -11.64 14.72 -22.77
CA LYS A 64 -12.14 14.96 -24.14
C LYS A 64 -13.52 15.64 -24.19
N SER A 65 -14.38 15.40 -23.21
CA SER A 65 -15.75 15.93 -23.21
C SER A 65 -15.90 17.25 -22.46
N ALA A 66 -15.22 17.41 -21.32
CA ALA A 66 -15.26 18.58 -20.46
C ALA A 66 -14.17 19.62 -20.78
N GLY A 67 -13.14 19.25 -21.55
CA GLY A 67 -12.01 20.14 -21.87
C GLY A 67 -11.06 20.41 -20.71
N THR A 68 -11.28 19.78 -19.56
CA THR A 68 -10.46 19.90 -18.34
C THR A 68 -10.00 18.53 -17.87
N ARG A 69 -8.75 18.45 -17.41
CA ARG A 69 -8.15 17.20 -16.92
C ARG A 69 -8.80 16.74 -15.62
N ALA A 70 -9.07 15.44 -15.50
CA ALA A 70 -9.58 14.86 -14.26
C ALA A 70 -8.56 15.04 -13.11
N GLN A 71 -9.05 15.51 -11.97
CA GLN A 71 -8.27 15.68 -10.76
C GLN A 71 -8.10 14.33 -10.05
N HIS A 72 -6.87 14.02 -9.66
CA HIS A 72 -6.51 12.76 -8.99
C HIS A 72 -5.79 13.11 -7.69
N ASP A 73 -6.57 13.29 -6.63
CA ASP A 73 -6.04 13.67 -5.32
C ASP A 73 -5.34 12.46 -4.66
N ALA A 74 -4.39 12.75 -3.75
CA ALA A 74 -3.77 11.71 -2.96
C ALA A 74 -4.80 11.03 -2.04
N GLU A 75 -4.64 9.72 -1.86
CA GLU A 75 -5.53 8.91 -1.02
C GLU A 75 -4.73 8.31 0.13
N PHE A 76 -5.38 8.12 1.28
CA PHE A 76 -4.75 7.38 2.37
C PHE A 76 -4.47 5.94 1.94
N GLU A 77 -3.26 5.47 2.20
CA GLU A 77 -2.77 4.15 1.85
C GLU A 77 -2.45 3.35 3.11
N TRP A 78 -2.71 2.05 3.02
CA TRP A 78 -2.28 1.05 3.99
C TRP A 78 -1.00 0.40 3.49
N VAL A 79 0.06 0.48 4.30
CA VAL A 79 1.38 -0.08 4.01
C VAL A 79 1.66 -1.26 4.93
N LEU A 80 1.94 -2.42 4.32
CA LEU A 80 2.44 -3.60 5.00
C LEU A 80 3.97 -3.63 4.88
N ALA A 81 4.66 -3.41 5.99
CA ALA A 81 6.13 -3.41 6.03
C ALA A 81 6.66 -4.82 6.32
N VAL A 82 7.36 -5.45 5.38
CA VAL A 82 7.94 -6.80 5.52
C VAL A 82 9.45 -6.73 5.37
N HIS A 83 10.17 -7.65 6.02
CA HIS A 83 11.57 -7.88 5.66
C HIS A 83 11.66 -8.88 4.50
N LEU A 84 12.60 -8.66 3.56
CA LEU A 84 12.71 -9.45 2.33
C LEU A 84 12.96 -10.94 2.57
N ALA A 85 13.61 -11.30 3.68
CA ALA A 85 13.86 -12.70 4.06
C ALA A 85 12.64 -13.41 4.68
N GLU A 86 11.54 -12.70 4.96
CA GLU A 86 10.32 -13.29 5.48
C GLU A 86 9.65 -14.19 4.43
N LYS A 87 9.16 -15.35 4.87
CA LYS A 87 8.37 -16.25 4.01
C LYS A 87 6.89 -15.95 4.19
N TRP A 88 6.26 -15.46 3.14
CA TRP A 88 4.83 -15.19 3.11
C TRP A 88 4.06 -16.26 2.34
N THR A 89 2.99 -16.75 2.94
CA THR A 89 1.99 -17.58 2.24
C THR A 89 0.89 -16.70 1.68
N LEU A 90 0.19 -17.19 0.65
CA LEU A 90 -0.98 -16.50 0.12
C LEU A 90 -2.07 -16.31 1.18
N SER A 91 -2.24 -17.28 2.09
CA SER A 91 -3.20 -17.19 3.19
C SER A 91 -2.89 -16.04 4.16
N ASN A 92 -1.61 -15.76 4.42
CA ASN A 92 -1.22 -14.65 5.29
C ASN A 92 -1.51 -13.30 4.63
N PHE A 93 -1.25 -13.18 3.32
CA PHE A 93 -1.61 -12.00 2.56
C PHE A 93 -3.14 -11.79 2.53
N ALA A 94 -3.91 -12.84 2.29
CA ALA A 94 -5.36 -12.79 2.31
C ALA A 94 -5.87 -12.30 3.69
N ALA A 95 -5.35 -12.85 4.78
CA ALA A 95 -5.73 -12.44 6.14
C ALA A 95 -5.44 -10.95 6.42
N VAL A 96 -4.33 -10.39 5.88
CA VAL A 96 -4.05 -8.96 5.97
C VAL A 96 -5.12 -8.15 5.23
N MET A 97 -5.46 -8.55 4.01
CA MET A 97 -6.48 -7.87 3.21
C MET A 97 -7.84 -7.94 3.91
N ASP A 98 -8.25 -9.10 4.41
CA ASP A 98 -9.53 -9.32 5.09
C ASP A 98 -9.68 -8.45 6.35
N ALA A 99 -8.59 -8.23 7.09
CA ALA A 99 -8.61 -7.44 8.33
C ALA A 99 -8.70 -5.92 8.11
N LEU A 100 -8.38 -5.42 6.92
CA LEU A 100 -8.41 -3.99 6.62
C LEU A 100 -9.84 -3.49 6.33
N PRO A 101 -10.15 -2.21 6.64
CA PRO A 101 -11.44 -1.63 6.29
C PRO A 101 -11.66 -1.63 4.77
N ASP A 102 -12.91 -1.78 4.36
CA ASP A 102 -13.33 -1.76 2.95
C ASP A 102 -13.92 -0.39 2.58
N ASP A 103 -13.09 0.66 2.71
CA ASP A 103 -13.49 2.06 2.56
C ASP A 103 -13.19 2.63 1.15
N ARG A 104 -12.63 1.81 0.26
CA ARG A 104 -12.17 2.23 -1.07
C ARG A 104 -13.22 1.94 -2.14
N LYS A 105 -13.38 2.89 -3.06
CA LYS A 105 -14.13 2.65 -4.31
C LYS A 105 -13.24 1.89 -5.28
N GLY A 106 -13.34 0.56 -5.30
CA GLY A 106 -12.58 -0.30 -6.22
C GLY A 106 -12.02 -1.54 -5.54
N ALA A 107 -11.08 -2.21 -6.20
CA ALA A 107 -10.41 -3.37 -5.63
C ALA A 107 -9.60 -2.97 -4.38
N LYS A 108 -9.76 -3.72 -3.29
CA LYS A 108 -8.96 -3.54 -2.08
C LYS A 108 -7.48 -3.66 -2.46
N ARG A 109 -6.66 -2.73 -1.97
CA ARG A 109 -5.22 -2.70 -2.24
C ARG A 109 -4.42 -2.28 -1.02
N ILE A 110 -3.18 -2.74 -0.95
CA ILE A 110 -2.15 -2.34 0.01
C ILE A 110 -0.86 -1.99 -0.73
N VAL A 111 -0.02 -1.19 -0.08
CA VAL A 111 1.37 -1.02 -0.46
C VAL A 111 2.21 -2.02 0.34
N LEU A 112 2.90 -2.94 -0.33
CA LEU A 112 3.87 -3.83 0.31
C LEU A 112 5.24 -3.15 0.27
N ALA A 113 5.79 -2.83 1.44
CA ALA A 113 7.12 -2.28 1.59
C ALA A 113 8.09 -3.37 2.05
N ALA A 114 8.97 -3.82 1.15
CA ALA A 114 9.97 -4.85 1.43
C ALA A 114 11.31 -4.22 1.81
N LEU A 115 11.68 -4.33 3.08
CA LEU A 115 12.97 -3.88 3.63
C LEU A 115 14.04 -4.96 3.44
N HIS A 116 15.21 -4.56 2.95
CA HIS A 116 16.39 -5.41 2.82
C HIS A 116 17.48 -5.03 3.84
N ASN A 117 18.47 -5.92 4.04
CA ASN A 117 19.54 -5.74 5.04
C ASN A 117 20.49 -4.56 4.74
N ASP A 118 20.52 -4.09 3.48
CA ASP A 118 21.29 -2.90 3.08
C ASP A 118 20.48 -1.60 3.22
N SER A 119 19.37 -1.64 3.96
CA SER A 119 18.44 -0.54 4.16
C SER A 119 17.68 -0.09 2.90
N THR A 120 17.73 -0.86 1.81
CA THR A 120 16.87 -0.63 0.65
C THR A 120 15.43 -0.99 1.01
N VAL A 121 14.49 -0.11 0.66
CA VAL A 121 13.05 -0.38 0.74
C VAL A 121 12.47 -0.41 -0.67
N VAL A 122 11.79 -1.49 -1.02
CA VAL A 122 11.09 -1.65 -2.30
C VAL A 122 9.58 -1.64 -2.07
N TYR A 123 8.87 -0.79 -2.81
CA TYR A 123 7.42 -0.65 -2.70
C TYR A 123 6.70 -1.32 -3.86
N TYR A 124 5.76 -2.20 -3.54
CA TYR A 124 4.85 -2.84 -4.49
C TYR A 124 3.41 -2.47 -4.18
N ILE A 125 2.58 -2.38 -5.22
CA ILE A 125 1.13 -2.25 -5.04
C ILE A 125 0.53 -3.64 -5.23
N VAL A 126 -0.15 -4.12 -4.20
CA VAL A 126 -0.81 -5.42 -4.18
C VAL A 126 -2.30 -5.16 -4.08
N GLN A 127 -3.08 -5.73 -4.99
CA GLN A 127 -4.53 -5.55 -5.03
C GLN A 127 -5.23 -6.90 -5.13
N GLU A 128 -6.46 -6.94 -4.63
CA GLU A 128 -7.34 -8.08 -4.75
C GLU A 128 -7.92 -8.18 -6.17
N GLY A 129 -8.02 -9.41 -6.68
CA GLY A 129 -8.63 -9.70 -7.98
C GLY A 129 -7.65 -9.76 -9.15
N MET A 130 -8.17 -10.19 -10.30
CA MET A 130 -7.42 -10.42 -11.52
C MET A 130 -7.56 -9.22 -12.48
N ILE A 131 -6.45 -8.53 -12.75
CA ILE A 131 -6.40 -7.56 -13.87
C ILE A 131 -6.36 -8.38 -15.16
N LYS A 132 -7.34 -8.23 -16.05
CA LYS A 132 -7.28 -8.86 -17.37
C LYS A 132 -6.07 -8.31 -18.14
N PRO A 133 -5.12 -9.16 -18.56
CA PRO A 133 -4.01 -8.69 -19.39
C PRO A 133 -4.58 -8.16 -20.71
N ARG A 134 -4.22 -6.93 -21.09
CA ARG A 134 -4.60 -6.39 -22.38
C ARG A 134 -3.85 -7.17 -23.46
N GLN A 135 -4.59 -7.82 -24.36
CA GLN A 135 -4.04 -8.19 -25.65
C GLN A 135 -3.90 -6.88 -26.45
N ASN A 136 -2.66 -6.53 -26.78
CA ASN A 136 -2.33 -5.48 -27.73
C ASN A 136 -2.66 -5.93 -29.15
#